data_AF-A0A350PH76-F1
#
_entry.id   AF-A0A350PH76-F1
#
_cell.length_a   1.000
_cell.length_b   1.000
_cell.length_c   1.000
_cell.angle_alpha   90.00
_cell.angle_beta   90.00
_cell.angle_gamma   90.00
#
_symmetry.space_group_name_H-M   'P 1'
#
loop_
_entity.id
_entity.type
_entity.pdbx_description
1 polymer ?
#
loop_
_entity_poly.entity_id
_entity_poly.type
_entity_poly.pdbx_seq_one_letter_code
_entity_poly.pdbx_strand_id
1 'polypeptide(L)' 'AMFFTGEEFITYATEAKVVGGEPTSRWTKPTLTMFNESNYSDGHCYAQGYTDLKIGITLGMPVPGT' A
#
# COMPACT_ATOMS: atom_id res chain seq x y z
N ALA A 1 -0.46 -5.17 -6.22
CA ALA A 1 -1.07 -5.12 -4.88
C ALA A 1 -0.14 -5.57 -3.74
N MET A 2 0.72 -6.59 -3.93
CA MET A 2 1.42 -7.24 -2.80
C MET A 2 2.19 -6.31 -1.84
N PHE A 3 2.77 -5.21 -2.32
CA PHE A 3 3.64 -4.38 -1.47
C PHE A 3 2.87 -3.66 -0.36
N PHE A 4 1.68 -3.09 -0.62
CA PHE A 4 0.93 -2.29 0.36
C PHE A 4 -0.06 -3.08 1.21
N THR A 5 -0.15 -4.40 1.01
CA THR A 5 -1.04 -5.29 1.74
C THR A 5 -0.25 -6.21 2.67
N GLY A 6 0.84 -5.69 3.26
CA GLY A 6 1.63 -6.44 4.25
C GLY A 6 0.90 -6.49 5.59
N GLU A 7 0.91 -7.65 6.22
CA GLU A 7 0.47 -7.84 7.61
C GLU A 7 1.68 -8.36 8.37
N GLU A 8 2.07 -7.70 9.46
CA GLU A 8 3.15 -8.19 10.32
C GLU A 8 2.71 -9.49 10.99
N PHE A 9 3.50 -10.55 10.86
CA PHE A 9 3.17 -11.86 11.41
C PHE A 9 4.27 -12.48 12.29
N ILE A 10 5.48 -11.93 12.25
CA ILE A 10 6.59 -12.32 13.14
C ILE A 10 7.32 -11.07 13.58
N THR A 11 7.69 -11.01 14.87
CA THR A 11 8.58 -10.00 15.42
C THR A 11 9.87 -10.66 15.89
N TYR A 12 11.02 -10.12 15.49
CA TYR A 12 12.33 -10.52 15.97
C TYR A 12 12.76 -9.60 17.11
N ALA A 13 13.05 -10.18 18.27
CA ALA A 13 13.46 -9.43 19.45
C ALA A 13 14.56 -10.16 20.24
N THR A 14 15.44 -9.39 20.87
CA THR A 14 16.27 -9.85 21.99
C THR A 14 15.63 -9.41 23.30
N GLU A 15 16.16 -9.84 24.45
CA GLU A 15 15.72 -9.36 25.76
C GLU A 15 15.70 -7.82 25.85
N ALA A 16 16.65 -7.14 25.19
CA ALA A 16 16.82 -5.70 25.30
C ALA A 16 15.95 -4.88 24.33
N LYS A 17 15.59 -5.40 23.14
CA LYS A 17 14.82 -4.64 22.14
C LYS A 17 14.25 -5.50 21.00
N VAL A 18 13.26 -4.92 20.30
CA VAL A 18 12.85 -5.37 18.96
C VAL A 18 13.92 -4.98 17.93
N VAL A 19 14.27 -5.93 17.06
CA VAL A 19 15.30 -5.75 16.02
C VAL A 19 14.75 -5.86 14.60
N GLY A 20 13.52 -6.34 14.43
CA GLY A 20 12.87 -6.44 13.13
C GLY A 20 11.62 -7.32 13.19
N GLY A 21 11.15 -7.74 12.03
CA GLY A 21 10.00 -8.62 11.88
C GLY A 21 9.76 -8.98 10.42
N GLU A 22 8.78 -9.84 10.18
CA GLU A 22 8.31 -10.23 8.85
C GLU A 22 6.88 -9.76 8.60
N PRO A 23 6.53 -9.42 7.35
CA PRO A 23 7.35 -9.52 6.14
C PRO A 23 8.32 -8.35 5.97
N THR A 24 9.56 -8.65 5.58
CA THR A 24 10.58 -7.62 5.25
C THR A 24 10.37 -6.97 3.89
N SER A 25 9.64 -7.60 2.97
CA SER A 25 9.44 -7.14 1.59
C SER A 25 8.08 -6.50 1.33
N ARG A 26 7.26 -6.28 2.36
CA ARG A 26 5.95 -5.63 2.25
C ARG A 26 5.80 -4.52 3.29
N TRP A 27 5.08 -3.48 2.91
CA TRP A 27 4.72 -2.39 3.81
C TRP A 27 3.55 -2.81 4.71
N THR A 28 3.74 -2.63 6.02
CA THR A 28 2.78 -3.05 7.07
C THR A 28 2.10 -1.89 7.79
N LYS A 29 2.44 -0.64 7.43
CA LYS A 29 1.86 0.56 8.05
C LYS A 29 0.70 1.11 7.22
N PRO A 30 -0.15 1.99 7.78
CA PRO A 30 -1.20 2.66 7.01
C PRO A 30 -0.65 3.33 5.76
N THR A 31 -1.46 3.36 4.70
CA THR A 31 -1.10 3.98 3.43
C THR A 31 -2.16 4.99 2.98
N LEU A 32 -1.68 6.04 2.33
CA LEU A 32 -2.47 6.97 1.56
C LEU A 32 -1.81 7.10 0.19
N THR A 33 -2.62 7.10 -0.87
CA THR A 33 -2.13 7.27 -2.23
C THR A 33 -2.83 8.46 -2.89
N MET A 34 -2.12 9.10 -3.82
CA MET A 34 -2.62 10.27 -4.54
C MET A 34 -2.72 10.00 -6.03
N PHE A 35 -3.85 10.39 -6.62
CA PHE A 35 -4.13 10.25 -8.04
C PHE A 35 -4.61 11.56 -8.65
N ASN A 36 -4.48 11.68 -9.96
CA ASN A 36 -5.05 12.79 -10.70
C ASN A 36 -5.50 12.37 -12.11
N GLU A 37 -6.12 13.32 -12.82
CA GLU A 37 -6.65 13.13 -14.16
C GLU A 37 -5.60 12.78 -15.23
N SER A 38 -4.31 12.93 -14.91
CA SER A 38 -3.18 12.67 -15.80
C SER A 38 -2.53 11.30 -15.57
N ASN A 39 -3.06 10.46 -14.68
CA ASN A 39 -2.62 9.06 -14.59
C ASN A 39 -3.18 8.26 -15.78
N TYR A 40 -2.33 7.48 -16.44
CA TYR A 40 -2.69 6.68 -17.63
C TYR A 40 -2.04 5.30 -17.59
N SER A 41 -2.53 4.37 -18.43
CA SER A 41 -2.01 3.00 -18.55
C SER A 41 -1.96 2.30 -17.19
N ASP A 42 -0.81 1.81 -16.75
CA ASP A 42 -0.68 1.15 -15.45
C ASP A 42 -1.01 2.06 -14.26
N GLY A 43 -0.94 3.39 -14.44
CA GLY A 43 -1.44 4.36 -13.46
C GLY A 43 -2.95 4.26 -13.23
N HIS A 44 -3.72 4.02 -14.30
CA HIS A 44 -5.15 3.74 -14.21
C HIS A 44 -5.41 2.38 -13.54
N CYS A 45 -4.68 1.33 -13.94
CA CYS A 45 -4.79 0.00 -13.32
C CYS A 45 -4.46 0.04 -11.82
N TYR A 46 -3.45 0.82 -11.43
CA TYR A 46 -3.08 1.01 -10.03
C TYR A 46 -4.16 1.75 -9.24
N ALA A 47 -4.72 2.85 -9.78
CA ALA A 47 -5.79 3.60 -9.12
C ALA A 47 -7.05 2.77 -8.90
N GLN A 48 -7.49 2.03 -9.93
CA GLN A 48 -8.62 1.11 -9.81
C GLN A 48 -8.34 0.01 -8.79
N GLY A 49 -7.20 -0.67 -8.92
CA GLY A 49 -6.84 -1.78 -8.03
C GLY A 49 -6.67 -1.35 -6.57
N TYR A 50 -6.08 -0.18 -6.31
CA TYR A 50 -5.92 0.34 -4.96
C TYR A 50 -7.28 0.65 -4.29
N THR A 51 -8.22 1.17 -5.09
CA THR A 51 -9.59 1.50 -4.65
C THR A 51 -10.42 0.24 -4.41
N ASP A 52 -10.47 -0.67 -5.38
CA ASP A 52 -11.28 -1.90 -5.31
C ASP A 52 -10.84 -2.83 -4.19
N LEU A 53 -9.53 -2.94 -3.98
CA LEU A 53 -8.95 -3.76 -2.91
C LEU A 53 -9.00 -3.06 -1.54
N LYS A 54 -9.48 -1.81 -1.47
CA LYS A 54 -9.61 -1.03 -0.22
C LYS A 54 -8.29 -0.96 0.56
N ILE A 55 -7.17 -0.75 -0.14
CA ILE A 55 -5.82 -0.82 0.46
C ILE A 55 -5.59 0.32 1.46
N GLY A 56 -6.10 1.51 1.17
CA GLY A 56 -5.90 2.68 2.02
C GLY A 56 -6.69 3.88 1.53
N ILE A 57 -6.33 5.06 2.03
CA ILE A 57 -7.02 6.31 1.70
C ILE A 57 -6.56 6.78 0.32
N THR A 58 -7.51 7.24 -0.50
CA THR A 58 -7.23 7.89 -1.80
C THR A 58 -7.43 9.41 -1.67
N LEU A 59 -6.59 10.19 -2.36
CA LEU A 59 -6.65 11.65 -2.36
C LEU A 59 -6.37 12.22 -3.76
N GLY A 60 -7.12 13.23 -4.18
CA GLY A 60 -6.89 13.96 -5.42
C GLY A 60 -8.10 13.94 -6.36
N MET A 61 -7.85 13.96 -7.66
CA MET A 61 -8.87 13.96 -8.70
C MET A 61 -9.04 12.55 -9.28
N PRO A 62 -10.23 12.19 -9.80
CA PRO A 62 -10.46 10.88 -10.39
C PRO A 62 -9.56 10.65 -11.61
N VAL A 63 -9.07 9.42 -11.77
CA VAL A 63 -8.35 9.00 -12.97
C VAL A 63 -9.36 8.71 -14.07
N PRO A 64 -9.14 9.11 -15.34
CA PRO A 64 -10.10 8.82 -16.39
C PRO A 64 -10.37 7.31 -16.50
N GLY A 65 -11.64 6.93 -16.36
CA GLY A 65 -12.10 5.54 -16.45
C GLY A 65 -12.11 4.74 -15.14
N THR A 66 -11.77 5.33 -13.99
CA THR A 66 -11.92 4.73 -12.65
C THR A 66 -13.10 5.34 -11.89
#